data_AF-A0A183NBX6-F1
#
_entry.id   AF-A0A183NBX6-F1
#
_cell.length_a   1.000
_cell.length_b   1.000
_cell.length_c   1.000
_cell.angle_alpha   90.00
_cell.angle_beta   90.00
_cell.angle_gamma   90.00
#
_symmetry.space_group_name_H-M   'P 1'
#
loop_
_entity.id
_entity.type
_entity.pdbx_description
1 polymer ?
#
loop_
_entity_poly.entity_id
_entity_poly.type
_entity_poly.pdbx_seq_one_letter_code
_entity_poly.pdbx_strand_id
1 'polypeptide(L)'
;MKSWSIYFDYKRSWFLHNGEHFERTDGGIHADSVVGIRLDCNRGSLSYYLNDQPHGPIAFTNLPNGIYYPAVSLTRAIQLTLHSGLEAPSESEESDEDSSGGGTGTETTSMATTVLTLPSTLQSKGLRQ
;
A
#
# COMPACT_ATOMS: atom_id res chain seq x y z
N MET A 1 2.92 5.02 19.94
CA MET A 1 2.85 5.65 18.60
C MET A 1 1.61 5.10 17.91
N LYS A 2 0.82 5.94 17.25
CA LYS A 2 -0.35 5.52 16.48
C LYS A 2 0.10 5.32 15.03
N SER A 3 -0.16 4.14 14.47
CA SER A 3 0.19 3.80 13.08
C SER A 3 -1.00 3.15 12.39
N TRP A 4 -1.10 3.36 11.08
CA TRP A 4 -2.03 2.69 10.20
C TRP A 4 -1.19 1.95 9.18
N SER A 5 -1.33 0.63 9.13
CA SER A 5 -0.37 -0.21 8.42
C SER A 5 -1.03 -1.43 7.81
N ILE A 6 -0.35 -2.02 6.86
CA ILE A 6 -0.63 -3.36 6.35
C ILE A 6 0.55 -4.26 6.73
N TYR A 7 0.24 -5.48 7.15
CA TYR A 7 1.22 -6.55 7.34
C TYR A 7 0.99 -7.60 6.24
N PHE A 8 2.07 -8.04 5.61
CA PHE A 8 2.05 -9.11 4.62
C PHE A 8 2.82 -10.33 5.12
N ASP A 9 2.24 -11.51 4.90
CA ASP A 9 2.98 -12.78 4.81
C ASP A 9 3.09 -13.22 3.33
N TYR A 10 3.59 -14.43 3.08
CA TYR A 10 3.78 -14.97 1.74
C TYR A 10 2.49 -15.42 1.04
N LYS A 11 1.35 -15.41 1.72
CA LYS A 11 0.04 -15.84 1.21
C LYS A 11 -1.04 -14.78 1.33
N ARG A 12 -0.92 -13.86 2.30
CA ARG A 12 -2.02 -13.04 2.82
C ARG A 12 -1.51 -11.72 3.35
N SER A 13 -2.44 -10.81 3.57
CA SER A 13 -2.22 -9.58 4.34
C SER A 13 -3.32 -9.32 5.36
N TRP A 14 -3.03 -8.42 6.29
CA TRP A 14 -3.97 -7.86 7.24
C TRP A 14 -3.70 -6.38 7.43
N PHE A 15 -4.74 -5.59 7.63
CA PHE A 15 -4.58 -4.25 8.17
C PHE A 15 -4.26 -4.34 9.67
N LEU A 16 -3.42 -3.43 10.13
CA LEU A 16 -2.92 -3.39 11.50
C LEU A 16 -3.04 -1.96 12.06
N HIS A 17 -3.76 -1.85 13.17
CA HIS A 17 -3.93 -0.62 13.94
C HIS A 17 -4.13 -0.94 15.43
N ASN A 18 -3.52 -0.18 16.33
CA ASN A 18 -3.60 -0.40 17.79
C ASN A 18 -3.30 -1.84 18.25
N GLY A 19 -2.45 -2.56 17.51
CA GLY A 19 -2.10 -3.96 17.81
C GLY A 19 -3.13 -4.99 17.34
N GLU A 20 -4.21 -4.57 16.68
CA GLU A 20 -5.24 -5.46 16.16
C GLU A 20 -5.09 -5.70 14.66
N HIS A 21 -5.21 -6.98 14.28
CA HIS A 21 -5.25 -7.42 12.89
C HIS A 21 -6.69 -7.56 12.43
N PHE A 22 -7.03 -6.98 11.29
CA PHE A 22 -8.37 -7.07 10.71
C PHE A 22 -8.30 -7.06 9.18
N GLU A 23 -9.43 -7.35 8.52
CA GLU A 23 -9.55 -7.41 7.06
C GLU A 23 -8.45 -8.26 6.39
N ARG A 24 -8.54 -9.58 6.60
CA ARG A 24 -7.61 -10.53 6.00
C ARG A 24 -7.86 -10.61 4.49
N THR A 25 -6.85 -10.30 3.68
CA THR A 25 -6.92 -10.39 2.21
C THR A 25 -6.01 -11.52 1.70
N ASP A 26 -6.47 -12.28 0.70
CA ASP A 26 -5.63 -13.24 -0.01
C ASP A 26 -4.68 -12.53 -0.99
N GLY A 27 -3.47 -13.07 -1.16
CA GLY A 27 -2.40 -12.43 -1.91
C GLY A 27 -1.32 -11.94 -0.96
N GLY A 28 -0.15 -12.58 -1.04
CA GLY A 28 1.02 -12.24 -0.24
C GLY A 28 2.11 -11.59 -1.09
N ILE A 29 3.22 -11.28 -0.44
CA ILE A 29 4.41 -10.72 -1.10
C ILE A 29 5.43 -11.80 -1.42
N HIS A 30 6.10 -11.62 -2.57
CA HIS A 30 7.21 -12.43 -3.04
C HIS A 30 8.40 -11.52 -3.42
N ALA A 31 9.51 -12.13 -3.82
CA ALA A 31 10.58 -11.36 -4.47
C ALA A 31 10.01 -10.59 -5.66
N ASP A 32 10.46 -9.35 -5.83
CA ASP A 32 10.06 -8.43 -6.90
C ASP A 32 8.60 -7.93 -6.80
N SER A 33 7.89 -8.26 -5.72
CA SER A 33 6.59 -7.67 -5.45
C SER A 33 6.71 -6.18 -5.17
N VAL A 34 5.72 -5.44 -5.66
CA VAL A 34 5.63 -3.99 -5.56
C VAL A 34 4.41 -3.66 -4.70
N VAL A 35 4.63 -3.02 -3.56
CA VAL A 35 3.56 -2.53 -2.70
C VAL A 35 3.39 -1.03 -2.91
N GLY A 36 2.26 -0.63 -3.48
CA GLY A 36 1.85 0.76 -3.61
C GLY A 36 1.07 1.22 -2.40
N ILE A 37 1.33 2.44 -1.93
CA ILE A 37 0.64 3.06 -0.80
C ILE A 37 0.07 4.39 -1.27
N ARG A 38 -1.25 4.56 -1.10
CA ARG A 38 -1.94 5.81 -1.39
C ARG A 38 -2.48 6.43 -0.11
N LEU A 39 -1.94 7.59 0.24
CA LEU A 39 -2.52 8.46 1.26
C LEU A 39 -3.26 9.60 0.57
N ASP A 40 -4.57 9.62 0.72
CA ASP A 40 -5.42 10.73 0.28
C ASP A 40 -5.74 11.59 1.52
N CYS A 41 -5.02 12.70 1.64
CA CYS A 41 -5.18 13.63 2.75
C CYS A 41 -6.50 14.42 2.69
N ASN A 42 -7.11 14.56 1.50
CA ASN A 42 -8.36 15.28 1.33
C ASN A 42 -9.54 14.42 1.81
N ARG A 43 -9.53 13.14 1.44
CA ARG A 43 -10.56 12.17 1.85
C ARG A 43 -10.27 11.54 3.22
N GLY A 44 -9.05 11.72 3.73
CA GLY A 44 -8.60 11.08 4.98
C GLY A 44 -8.59 9.56 4.84
N SER A 45 -8.11 9.03 3.72
CA SER A 45 -8.10 7.59 3.44
C SER A 45 -6.71 7.05 3.13
N LEU A 46 -6.52 5.76 3.44
CA LEU A 46 -5.30 5.01 3.16
C LEU A 46 -5.66 3.70 2.47
N SER A 47 -5.07 3.49 1.29
CA SER A 47 -5.29 2.31 0.45
C SER A 47 -3.96 1.68 0.04
N TYR A 48 -3.98 0.37 -0.17
CA TYR A 48 -2.81 -0.42 -0.57
C TYR A 48 -3.02 -1.09 -1.91
N TYR A 49 -1.93 -1.24 -2.64
CA TYR A 49 -1.87 -1.89 -3.94
C TYR A 49 -0.78 -2.95 -3.92
N LEU A 50 -1.01 -4.06 -4.59
CA LEU A 50 -0.03 -5.12 -4.80
C LEU A 50 0.13 -5.33 -6.31
N ASN A 51 1.33 -5.09 -6.82
CA ASN A 51 1.67 -5.18 -8.24
C ASN A 51 0.68 -4.38 -9.11
N ASP A 52 0.52 -3.10 -8.76
CA ASP A 52 -0.35 -2.13 -9.43
C ASP A 52 -1.85 -2.46 -9.41
N GLN A 53 -2.28 -3.49 -8.67
CA GLN A 53 -3.69 -3.83 -8.46
C GLN A 53 -4.14 -3.44 -7.05
N PRO A 54 -5.39 -2.95 -6.87
CA PRO A 54 -5.95 -2.72 -5.54
C PRO A 54 -5.87 -3.99 -4.68
N HIS A 55 -5.37 -3.87 -3.46
CA HIS A 55 -5.16 -5.01 -2.57
C HIS A 55 -6.05 -4.91 -1.32
N GLY A 56 -7.26 -5.48 -1.44
CA GLY A 56 -8.30 -5.38 -0.44
C GLY A 56 -9.13 -4.09 -0.56
N PRO A 57 -10.04 -3.82 0.40
CA PRO A 57 -10.81 -2.59 0.44
C PRO A 57 -9.94 -1.39 0.85
N ILE A 58 -10.52 -0.18 0.85
CA ILE A 58 -9.89 0.99 1.49
C ILE A 58 -9.62 0.64 2.95
N ALA A 59 -8.34 0.66 3.34
CA ALA A 59 -7.91 0.09 4.62
C ALA A 59 -8.33 0.93 5.81
N PHE A 60 -8.27 2.26 5.64
CA PHE A 60 -8.62 3.22 6.67
C PHE A 60 -9.33 4.42 6.06
N THR A 61 -10.34 4.90 6.77
CA THR A 61 -11.08 6.12 6.46
C THR A 61 -11.14 7.02 7.69
N ASN A 62 -11.51 8.28 7.51
CA ASN A 62 -11.59 9.27 8.59
C ASN A 62 -10.25 9.44 9.34
N LEU A 63 -9.14 9.36 8.61
CA LEU A 63 -7.83 9.65 9.16
C LEU A 63 -7.81 11.12 9.66
N PRO A 64 -7.31 11.37 10.88
CA PRO A 64 -7.33 12.72 11.45
C PRO A 64 -6.43 13.67 10.66
N ASN A 65 -6.80 14.95 10.57
CA ASN A 65 -5.92 15.95 9.96
C ASN A 65 -4.59 16.02 10.72
N GLY A 66 -3.47 16.04 10.00
CA GLY A 66 -2.16 16.08 10.62
C GLY A 66 -1.02 15.76 9.67
N ILE A 67 0.18 15.67 10.24
CA ILE A 67 1.40 15.30 9.52
C ILE A 67 1.55 13.78 9.59
N TYR A 68 1.72 13.16 8.43
CA TYR A 68 1.98 11.74 8.29
C TYR A 68 3.42 11.52 7.81
N TYR A 69 4.05 10.47 8.32
CA TYR A 69 5.37 10.04 7.88
C TYR A 69 5.25 8.63 7.30
N PRO A 70 5.83 8.35 6.13
CA PRO A 70 5.92 6.99 5.63
C PRO A 70 6.74 6.16 6.62
N ALA A 71 6.28 4.93 6.90
CA ALA A 71 6.92 4.03 7.83
C ALA A 71 6.97 2.61 7.28
N VAL A 72 8.07 1.92 7.51
CA VAL A 72 8.27 0.52 7.17
C VAL A 72 8.87 -0.21 8.36
N SER A 73 8.41 -1.43 8.61
CA SER A 73 8.95 -2.32 9.63
C SER A 73 9.24 -3.66 8.98
N LEU A 74 10.46 -4.15 9.15
CA LEU A 74 10.97 -5.32 8.44
C LEU A 74 11.67 -6.29 9.40
N THR A 75 11.72 -7.56 8.98
CA THR A 75 12.60 -8.56 9.60
C THR A 75 13.96 -8.57 8.91
N ARG A 76 14.98 -9.15 9.55
CA ARG A 76 16.37 -9.23 9.02
C ARG A 76 16.47 -9.87 7.62
N ALA A 77 15.50 -10.69 7.25
CA ALA A 77 15.51 -11.43 5.99
C ALA A 77 14.97 -10.63 4.78
N ILE A 78 14.45 -9.42 5.00
CA ILE A 78 13.78 -8.63 3.98
C ILE A 78 14.62 -7.38 3.66
N GLN A 79 14.85 -7.15 2.37
CA GLN A 79 15.37 -5.89 1.86
C GLN A 79 14.29 -5.20 1.02
N LEU A 80 14.27 -3.87 1.05
CA LEU A 80 13.37 -3.08 0.21
C LEU A 80 14.07 -1.89 -0.43
N THR A 81 13.46 -1.39 -1.51
CA THR A 81 13.77 -0.10 -2.11
C THR A 81 12.52 0.77 -2.07
N LEU A 82 12.65 2.00 -1.58
CA LEU A 82 11.56 2.98 -1.56
C LEU A 82 11.63 3.85 -2.81
N HIS A 83 10.52 3.91 -3.54
CA HIS A 83 10.32 4.76 -4.71
C HIS A 83 9.25 5.80 -4.34
N SER A 84 9.63 7.08 -4.36
CA SER A 84 8.77 8.21 -3.99
C SER A 84 8.59 9.18 -5.16
N GLY A 85 7.67 10.13 -5.01
CA GLY A 85 7.41 11.15 -6.05
C GLY A 85 6.65 10.58 -7.24
N LEU A 86 5.82 9.56 -6.99
CA LEU A 86 4.95 8.95 -7.99
C LEU A 86 3.62 9.71 -8.08
N GLU A 87 3.07 9.77 -9.30
CA GLU A 87 1.71 10.25 -9.54
C GLU A 87 0.70 9.34 -8.83
N ALA A 88 -0.41 9.91 -8.38
CA ALA A 88 -1.53 9.12 -7.89
C ALA A 88 -2.16 8.28 -9.02
N PRO A 89 -2.54 7.01 -8.78
CA PRO A 89 -3.34 6.26 -9.73
C PRO A 89 -4.66 6.98 -9.99
N SER A 90 -5.07 7.08 -11.25
CA SER A 90 -6.40 7.55 -11.62
C SER A 90 -7.45 6.62 -11.01
N GLU A 91 -8.44 7.17 -10.33
CA GLU A 91 -9.68 6.44 -10.06
C GLU A 91 -10.24 6.06 -11.44
N SER A 92 -10.36 4.77 -11.74
CA SER A 92 -11.13 4.38 -12.91
C SER A 92 -12.54 4.90 -12.62
N GLU A 93 -13.02 5.86 -13.41
CA GLU A 93 -14.42 6.28 -13.36
C GLU A 93 -15.25 5.02 -13.59
N GLU A 94 -15.81 4.45 -12.53
CA GLU A 94 -17.01 3.64 -12.67
C GLU A 94 -18.01 4.62 -13.28
N SER A 95 -18.34 4.41 -14.55
CA SER A 95 -19.05 5.37 -15.39
C SER A 95 -20.46 5.59 -14.84
N ASP A 96 -20.57 6.51 -13.90
CA ASP A 96 -21.82 7.08 -13.45
C ASP A 96 -22.22 8.12 -14.50
N GLU A 97 -23.07 7.70 -15.43
CA GLU A 97 -23.85 8.63 -16.24
C GLU A 97 -24.78 9.45 -15.32
N ASP A 98 -24.33 10.58 -14.77
CA ASP A 98 -25.14 11.81 -14.76
C ASP A 98 -24.37 13.10 -14.37
N SER A 99 -24.53 14.10 -15.24
CA SER A 99 -24.56 15.55 -14.99
C SER A 99 -23.39 16.33 -14.35
N SER A 100 -22.73 17.11 -15.24
CA SER A 100 -22.27 18.51 -15.13
C SER A 100 -21.85 19.11 -13.77
N GLY A 101 -20.59 19.57 -13.69
CA GLY A 101 -20.21 20.63 -12.76
C GLY A 101 -18.71 20.68 -12.49
N GLY A 102 -18.02 21.70 -12.99
CA GLY A 102 -16.58 21.86 -12.82
C GLY A 102 -16.13 22.31 -11.42
N GLY A 103 -14.81 22.24 -11.19
CA GLY A 103 -14.17 22.88 -10.03
C GLY A 103 -12.84 22.28 -9.58
N THR A 104 -11.75 22.87 -10.09
CA THR A 104 -10.55 23.34 -9.35
C THR A 104 -9.87 22.45 -8.30
N GLY A 105 -8.55 22.24 -8.48
CA GLY A 105 -7.58 22.37 -7.38
C GLY A 105 -6.64 21.17 -7.17
N THR A 106 -5.36 21.38 -7.51
CA THR A 106 -4.14 20.69 -7.04
C THR A 106 -4.36 19.55 -6.03
N GLU A 107 -4.37 18.32 -6.56
CA GLU A 107 -4.59 17.08 -5.83
C GLU A 107 -3.36 16.77 -4.96
N THR A 108 -3.44 16.99 -3.64
CA THR A 108 -2.37 16.57 -2.71
C THR A 108 -2.57 15.08 -2.37
N THR A 109 -2.43 14.24 -3.38
CA THR A 109 -2.34 12.79 -3.22
C THR A 109 -0.88 12.41 -3.34
N SER A 110 -0.34 11.69 -2.37
CA SER A 110 1.05 11.23 -2.41
C SER A 110 1.09 9.71 -2.45
N MET A 111 1.89 9.19 -3.38
CA MET A 111 2.17 7.78 -3.51
C MET A 111 3.59 7.47 -3.08
N ALA A 112 3.76 6.34 -2.40
CA ALA A 112 5.04 5.73 -2.15
C ALA A 112 4.95 4.24 -2.51
N THR A 113 5.95 3.74 -3.20
CA THR A 113 6.05 2.35 -3.59
C THR A 113 7.25 1.71 -2.93
N THR A 114 7.07 0.49 -2.42
CA THR A 114 8.15 -0.32 -1.86
C THR A 114 8.36 -1.55 -2.73
N VAL A 115 9.56 -1.70 -3.30
CA VAL A 115 9.97 -2.91 -4.04
C VAL A 115 10.71 -3.82 -3.07
N LEU A 116 10.25 -5.06 -2.95
CA LEU A 116 10.84 -6.05 -2.05
C LEU A 116 11.86 -6.90 -2.79
N THR A 117 13.10 -6.91 -2.33
CA THR A 117 14.16 -7.78 -2.85
C THR A 117 14.54 -8.80 -1.78
N LEU A 118 14.63 -10.08 -2.17
CA LEU A 118 15.26 -11.08 -1.31
C LEU A 118 16.77 -11.01 -1.49
N PRO A 119 17.57 -11.11 -0.41
CA PRO A 119 19.02 -11.22 -0.55
C PRO A 119 19.37 -12.45 -1.39
N SER A 120 20.29 -12.26 -2.33
CA SER A 120 20.75 -13.25 -3.32
C SER A 120 21.21 -14.59 -2.72
N THR A 121 21.58 -14.62 -1.44
CA THR A 121 21.92 -15.85 -0.71
C THR A 121 20.75 -16.82 -0.50
N LEU A 122 19.49 -16.35 -0.51
CA LEU A 122 18.31 -17.23 -0.41
C LEU A 122 17.80 -17.73 -1.77
N GLN A 123 18.13 -17.07 -2.88
CA GLN A 123 17.82 -17.59 -4.22
C GLN A 123 18.63 -18.85 -4.55
N SER A 124 19.77 -19.08 -3.89
CA SER A 124 20.61 -20.27 -4.10
C SER A 124 20.15 -21.54 -3.36
N LYS A 125 19.13 -21.46 -2.51
CA LYS A 125 18.63 -22.60 -1.71
C LYS A 125 17.22 -23.06 -2.11
N GLY A 126 16.90 -22.99 -3.40
CA GLY A 126 15.75 -23.63 -4.01
C GLY A 126 16.14 -24.81 -4.90
N LEU A 127 15.65 -25.99 -4.53
CA LEU A 127 15.53 -27.22 -5.34
C LEU A 127 16.79 -28.07 -5.56
N ARG A 128 17.05 -28.98 -4.62
CA ARG A 128 17.44 -30.34 -4.98
C ARG A 128 16.24 -31.26 -4.71
N GLN A 129 16.06 -32.15 -5.69
CA GLN A 129 14.98 -33.11 -5.95
C GLN A 129 14.33 -33.72 -4.72
#